data_AF-A0A343VRS1-F1
#
_entry.id   AF-A0A343VRS1-F1
#
_cell.length_a   1.000
_cell.length_b   1.000
_cell.length_c   1.000
_cell.angle_alpha   90.00
_cell.angle_beta   90.00
_cell.angle_gamma   90.00
#
_symmetry.space_group_name_H-M   'P 1'
#
loop_
_entity.id
_entity.type
_entity.pdbx_description
1 polymer ?
#
loop_
_entity_poly.entity_id
_entity_poly.type
_entity_poly.pdbx_seq_one_letter_code
_entity_poly.pdbx_strand_id
1 'polypeptide(L)' 'MFVCEFQKISNGRYFGRSEHPDRTAAEKHATTELIGFGEDPVDVRNAVAVASVACADTSADGYGVRIFEG' A
#
# COMPACT_ATOMS: atom_id res chain seq x y z
N MET A 1 3.50 13.83 -8.74
CA MET A 1 4.24 13.06 -7.72
C MET A 1 3.24 12.17 -7.03
N PHE A 2 3.60 10.94 -6.65
CA PHE A 2 2.69 10.00 -6.00
C PHE A 2 3.16 9.68 -4.59
N VAL A 3 2.24 9.74 -3.64
CA VAL A 3 2.46 9.38 -2.25
C VAL A 3 2.00 7.94 -2.05
N CYS A 4 2.85 7.12 -1.43
CA CYS A 4 2.54 5.78 -0.96
C CYS A 4 2.53 5.78 0.57
N GLU A 5 1.44 5.36 1.19
CA GLU A 5 1.30 5.27 2.64
C GLU A 5 0.82 3.90 3.09
N PHE A 6 1.43 3.39 4.16
CA PHE A 6 1.11 2.08 4.72
C PHE A 6 0.32 2.21 6.02
N GLN A 7 -0.69 1.35 6.17
CA GLN A 7 -1.58 1.28 7.32
C GLN A 7 -1.58 -0.14 7.89
N LYS A 8 -1.58 -0.26 9.22
CA LYS A 8 -1.88 -1.51 9.91
C LYS A 8 -3.38 -1.59 10.14
N ILE A 9 -4.05 -2.58 9.57
CA ILE A 9 -5.52 -2.63 9.51
C ILE A 9 -6.13 -2.83 10.90
N SER A 10 -5.56 -3.76 11.68
CA SER A 10 -6.02 -4.09 13.04
C SER A 10 -6.14 -2.91 14.02
N ASN A 11 -5.46 -1.78 13.77
CA ASN A 11 -5.56 -0.60 14.62
C ASN A 11 -5.64 0.73 13.85
N GLY A 12 -5.81 0.69 12.54
CA GLY A 12 -5.86 1.88 11.67
C GLY A 12 -4.60 2.74 11.66
N ARG A 13 -3.48 2.28 12.22
CA ARG A 13 -2.29 3.12 12.39
C ARG A 13 -1.48 3.23 11.10
N TYR A 14 -1.21 4.46 10.67
CA TYR A 14 -0.20 4.74 9.65
C TYR A 14 1.21 4.60 10.20
N PHE A 15 2.11 3.98 9.42
CA PHE A 15 3.46 3.70 9.89
C PHE A 15 4.58 3.87 8.85
N GLY A 16 4.24 4.15 7.59
CA GLY A 16 5.21 4.44 6.55
C GLY A 16 4.64 5.35 5.48
N ARG A 17 5.46 6.28 4.97
CA ARG A 17 5.13 7.20 3.89
C ARG A 17 6.34 7.37 2.99
N SER A 18 6.14 7.31 1.67
CA SER A 18 7.16 7.58 0.67
C SER A 18 6.58 8.31 -0.55
N GLU A 19 7.44 9.06 -1.24
CA GLU A 19 7.10 9.83 -2.43
C GLU A 19 7.81 9.25 -3.66
N HIS A 20 7.08 9.16 -4.77
CA HIS A 20 7.51 8.50 -6.00
C HIS A 20 7.24 9.39 -7.21
N PRO A 21 8.09 9.31 -8.25
CA PRO A 21 7.95 10.16 -9.43
C PRO A 21 6.65 9.92 -10.20
N ASP A 22 6.17 8.68 -10.21
CA ASP A 22 4.97 8.25 -10.92
C ASP A 22 4.25 7.13 -10.17
N ARG A 23 3.05 6.79 -10.63
CA ARG A 23 2.20 5.75 -10.03
C ARG A 23 2.85 4.38 -10.09
N THR A 24 3.52 4.04 -11.19
CA THR A 24 4.16 2.73 -11.38
C THR A 24 5.29 2.50 -10.38
N ALA A 25 6.09 3.52 -10.10
CA ALA A 25 7.12 3.49 -9.06
C ALA A 25 6.51 3.29 -7.66
N ALA A 26 5.42 4.00 -7.35
CA ALA A 26 4.69 3.84 -6.09
C ALA A 26 4.11 2.42 -5.94
N GLU A 27 3.47 1.88 -6.98
CA GLU A 27 2.90 0.53 -6.98
C GLU A 27 3.97 -0.55 -6.80
N LYS A 28 5.13 -0.41 -7.46
CA LYS A 28 6.27 -1.32 -7.32
C LYS A 28 6.82 -1.31 -5.90
N HIS A 29 6.96 -0.12 -5.31
CA HIS A 29 7.40 0.03 -3.93
C HIS A 29 6.39 -0.59 -2.96
N ALA A 30 5.10 -0.25 -3.08
CA ALA A 30 4.02 -0.80 -2.27
C ALA A 30 4.00 -2.33 -2.29
N THR A 31 4.09 -2.92 -3.49
CA THR A 31 4.11 -4.37 -3.66
C THR A 31 5.30 -5.01 -2.94
N THR A 32 6.48 -4.39 -3.05
CA THR A 32 7.71 -4.90 -2.44
C THR A 32 7.62 -4.87 -0.91
N GLU A 33 7.16 -3.77 -0.33
CA GLU A 33 7.04 -3.59 1.11
C GLU A 33 5.98 -4.50 1.72
N LEU A 34 4.78 -4.58 1.13
CA LEU A 34 3.69 -5.42 1.65
C LEU A 34 4.05 -6.91 1.66
N ILE A 35 4.70 -7.40 0.59
CA ILE A 35 5.25 -8.77 0.58
C ILE A 35 6.34 -8.92 1.65
N GLY A 36 7.19 -7.90 1.83
CA GLY A 36 8.20 -7.86 2.89
C GLY A 36 7.61 -7.92 4.30
N PHE A 37 6.39 -7.41 4.50
CA PHE A 37 5.64 -7.52 5.75
C PHE A 37 4.96 -8.88 5.94
N GLY A 38 5.01 -9.76 4.94
CA GLY A 38 4.46 -11.12 4.98
C GLY A 38 3.05 -11.27 4.43
N GLU A 39 2.52 -10.27 3.73
CA GLU A 39 1.20 -10.37 3.07
C GLU A 39 1.24 -11.32 1.86
N ASP A 40 0.09 -11.91 1.54
CA ASP A 40 -0.03 -12.81 0.40
C ASP A 40 0.19 -12.05 -0.93
N PRO A 41 1.08 -12.53 -1.82
CA PRO A 41 1.39 -11.82 -3.06
C PRO A 41 0.22 -11.61 -4.03
N VAL A 42 -0.84 -12.43 -3.97
CA VAL A 42 -2.05 -12.25 -4.80
C VAL A 42 -2.88 -11.11 -4.23
N ASP A 43 -3.11 -11.12 -2.92
CA ASP A 43 -3.87 -10.08 -2.24
C ASP A 43 -3.18 -8.71 -2.33
N VAL A 44 -1.84 -8.69 -2.20
CA VAL A 44 -1.03 -7.49 -2.43
C VAL A 44 -1.26 -6.89 -3.80
N ARG A 45 -1.22 -7.71 -4.87
CA ARG A 45 -1.43 -7.20 -6.24
C ARG A 45 -2.83 -6.62 -6.42
N ASN A 46 -3.84 -7.29 -5.86
CA ASN A 46 -5.22 -6.83 -5.92
C ASN A 46 -5.40 -5.50 -5.18
N ALA A 47 -4.87 -5.39 -3.96
CA ALA A 47 -4.93 -4.18 -3.15
C ALA A 47 -4.21 -3.00 -3.82
N VAL A 48 -2.96 -3.22 -4.29
CA VAL A 48 -2.17 -2.17 -4.95
C VAL A 48 -2.86 -1.66 -6.22
N ALA A 49 -3.47 -2.56 -7.02
CA ALA A 49 -4.17 -2.18 -8.26
C ALA A 49 -5.37 -1.24 -8.01
N VAL A 50 -6.04 -1.38 -6.86
CA VAL A 50 -7.21 -0.54 -6.49
C VAL A 50 -6.86 0.57 -5.51
N ALA A 51 -5.60 0.68 -5.09
CA ALA A 51 -5.16 1.70 -4.14
C ALA A 51 -5.39 3.11 -4.69
N SER A 52 -5.92 3.97 -3.82
CA SER A 52 -6.23 5.36 -4.11
C SER A 52 -6.00 6.21 -2.86
N VAL A 53 -6.72 7.33 -2.75
CA VAL A 53 -6.81 8.10 -1.49
C VAL A 53 -7.48 7.29 -0.35
N ALA A 54 -8.26 6.25 -0.70
CA ALA A 54 -8.75 5.26 0.26
C ALA A 54 -7.74 4.12 0.42
N CYS A 55 -7.62 3.61 1.65
CA CYS A 55 -6.78 2.44 1.95
C CYS A 55 -7.34 1.21 1.26
N ALA A 56 -6.48 0.51 0.52
CA ALA A 56 -6.76 -0.81 0.00
C ALA A 56 -6.07 -1.83 0.90
N ASP A 57 -6.88 -2.71 1.48
CA ASP A 57 -6.44 -3.69 2.46
C ASP A 57 -6.01 -4.98 1.76
N THR A 58 -4.90 -5.58 2.19
CA THR A 58 -4.47 -6.89 1.68
C THR A 58 -5.17 -8.02 2.43
N SER A 59 -5.53 -7.81 3.70
CA SER A 59 -6.30 -8.75 4.50
C SER A 59 -7.00 -8.03 5.66
N ALA A 60 -7.94 -8.72 6.33
CA ALA A 60 -8.77 -8.12 7.39
C ALA A 60 -7.97 -7.64 8.62
N ASP A 61 -6.83 -8.29 8.93
CA ASP A 61 -6.01 -7.98 10.11
C ASP A 61 -4.56 -7.58 9.76
N GLY A 62 -4.22 -7.60 8.47
CA GLY A 62 -2.88 -7.36 7.97
C GLY A 62 -2.56 -5.89 7.73
N TYR A 63 -1.97 -5.63 6.58
CA TYR A 63 -1.57 -4.29 6.15
C TYR A 63 -2.44 -3.78 4.99
N GLY A 64 -2.34 -2.49 4.74
CA GLY A 64 -2.99 -1.85 3.61
C GLY A 64 -2.18 -0.69 3.09
N VAL A 65 -2.53 -0.22 1.91
CA VAL A 65 -1.81 0.84 1.22
C VAL A 65 -2.75 1.88 0.60
N ARG A 66 -2.29 3.13 0.60
CA ARG A 66 -2.87 4.23 -0.17
C ARG A 66 -1.86 4.72 -1.18
N ILE A 67 -2.31 4.98 -2.40
CA ILE A 67 -1.50 5.55 -3.48
C ILE A 67 -2.29 6.70 -4.10
N PHE A 68 -1.82 7.93 -3.95
CA PHE A 68 -2.53 9.12 -4.41
C PHE A 68 -1.57 10.20 -4.90
N GLU A 69 -2.07 11.13 -5.72
CA GLU A 69 -1.31 12.30 -6.17
C GLU A 69 -1.04 13.24 -4.99
N GLY A 70 0.22 13.65 -4.85
CA GLY A 70 0.69 14.61 -3.85
C GLY A 70 1.11 15.94 -4.45
#